data_AF-A0A1F6YMC9-F1
#
_entry.id   AF-A0A1F6YMC9-F1
#
_cell.length_a   1.000
_cell.length_b   1.000
_cell.length_c   1.000
_cell.angle_alpha   90.00
_cell.angle_beta   90.00
_cell.angle_gamma   90.00
#
_symmetry.space_group_name_H-M   'P 1'
#
loop_
_entity.id
_entity.type
_entity.pdbx_description
1 polymer ?
#
loop_
_entity_poly.entity_id
_entity_poly.type
_entity_poly.pdbx_seq_one_letter_code
_entity_poly.pdbx_strand_id
1 'polypeptide(L)'
;MSFFKNNEGIKTAELKLGDFDQIWTKFCFLDESGSLSNRTDPYFTIGILKMSMPYYLQSKILYERSRRNFHDEIKFNKISEKNIEFAKFIIDSLFEVRSIYFYSYTTHKMSRYFQRNFS
;
A
#
# COMPACT_ATOMS: atom_id res chain seq x y z
N MET A 1 26.71 -19.06 14.24
CA MET A 1 26.46 -17.60 14.33
C MET A 1 25.08 -17.42 14.92
N SER A 2 24.98 -16.84 16.13
CA SER A 2 23.69 -16.61 16.81
C SER A 2 23.09 -15.30 16.30
N PHE A 3 21.98 -15.38 15.57
CA PHE A 3 21.38 -14.25 14.84
C PHE A 3 20.20 -13.57 15.54
N PHE A 4 19.86 -13.96 16.77
CA PHE A 4 18.76 -13.30 17.49
C PHE A 4 19.16 -13.06 18.94
N LYS A 5 19.35 -11.78 19.29
CA LYS A 5 19.39 -11.33 20.68
C LYS A 5 17.94 -11.13 21.12
N ASN A 6 17.42 -12.04 21.95
CA ASN A 6 16.13 -11.88 22.59
C ASN A 6 16.19 -10.69 23.57
N ASN A 7 15.52 -9.59 23.22
CA ASN A 7 15.32 -8.44 24.10
C ASN A 7 14.07 -8.66 24.97
N GLU A 8 14.12 -9.62 25.90
CA GLU A 8 12.99 -10.01 26.76
C GLU A 8 12.59 -8.96 27.82
N GLY A 9 13.19 -7.77 27.83
CA GLY A 9 12.97 -6.73 28.84
C GLY A 9 12.42 -5.38 28.35
N ILE A 10 12.21 -5.18 27.05
CA ILE A 10 11.75 -3.89 26.50
C ILE A 10 10.24 -3.95 26.33
N LYS A 11 9.52 -3.09 27.07
CA LYS A 11 8.07 -2.86 26.86
C LYS A 11 7.82 -2.63 25.37
N THR A 12 7.10 -3.55 24.74
CA THR A 12 6.77 -3.59 23.30
C THR A 12 5.95 -2.39 22.87
N ALA A 13 6.56 -1.22 22.69
CA ALA A 13 5.83 -0.05 22.22
C ALA A 13 6.32 0.48 20.87
N GLU A 14 7.62 0.64 20.63
CA GLU A 14 8.07 1.23 19.35
C GLU A 14 9.41 0.64 18.87
N LEU A 15 9.40 0.14 17.64
CA LEU A 15 10.62 -0.24 16.90
C LEU A 15 11.45 1.03 16.67
N LYS A 16 12.75 1.01 17.01
CA LYS A 16 13.65 2.13 16.73
C LYS A 16 14.29 1.96 15.34
N LEU A 17 14.85 3.04 14.81
CA LEU A 17 15.56 3.00 13.52
C LEU A 17 16.71 1.97 13.48
N GLY A 18 17.38 1.76 14.62
CA GLY A 18 18.42 0.74 14.77
C GLY A 18 17.91 -0.70 14.73
N ASP A 19 16.60 -0.91 14.90
CA ASP A 19 15.94 -2.22 14.86
C ASP A 19 15.42 -2.57 13.45
N PHE A 20 15.82 -1.82 12.40
CA PHE A 20 15.31 -2.02 11.04
C PHE A 20 15.54 -3.46 10.52
N ASP A 21 16.60 -4.13 10.98
CA ASP A 21 16.89 -5.51 10.62
C ASP A 21 15.93 -6.53 11.26
N GLN A 22 15.24 -6.14 12.33
CA GLN A 22 14.22 -6.95 12.99
C GLN A 22 12.84 -6.79 12.33
N ILE A 23 12.68 -5.86 11.39
CA ILE A 23 11.43 -5.67 10.65
C ILE A 23 11.26 -6.80 9.63
N TRP A 24 10.27 -7.66 9.87
CA TRP A 24 9.96 -8.80 9.01
C TRP A 24 9.74 -8.41 7.54
N THR A 25 8.93 -7.37 7.30
CA THR A 25 8.69 -6.81 5.96
C THR A 25 9.25 -5.40 5.88
N LYS A 26 10.43 -5.27 5.26
CA LYS A 26 11.17 -4.01 5.10
C LYS A 26 10.64 -3.10 3.98
N PHE A 27 9.70 -3.59 3.16
CA PHE A 27 9.08 -2.82 2.08
C PHE A 27 7.62 -2.47 2.41
N CYS A 28 7.15 -1.36 1.87
CA CYS A 28 5.75 -0.98 1.81
C CYS A 28 5.47 -0.30 0.46
N PHE A 29 4.23 -0.35 0.01
CA PHE A 29 3.76 0.35 -1.16
C PHE A 29 3.10 1.65 -0.71
N LEU A 30 3.32 2.70 -1.47
CA LEU A 30 2.85 4.04 -1.18
C LEU A 30 2.24 4.62 -2.46
N ASP A 31 1.06 5.22 -2.33
CA ASP A 31 0.42 5.93 -3.42
C ASP A 31 -0.33 7.16 -2.88
N GLU A 32 -0.45 8.19 -3.72
CA GLU A 32 -0.99 9.49 -3.33
C GLU A 32 -2.22 9.84 -4.15
N SER A 33 -3.16 10.55 -3.53
CA SER A 33 -4.32 11.11 -4.20
C SER A 33 -4.46 12.60 -3.88
N GLY A 34 -4.67 13.38 -4.95
CA GLY A 34 -4.61 14.85 -4.92
C GLY A 34 -3.16 15.35 -4.96
N SER A 35 -2.97 16.61 -5.32
CA SER A 35 -1.64 17.24 -5.35
C SER A 35 -1.52 18.30 -4.26
N LEU A 36 -0.39 18.40 -3.54
CA LEU A 36 -0.17 19.48 -2.57
C LEU A 36 -0.20 20.87 -3.21
N SER A 37 0.27 21.00 -4.47
CA SER A 37 0.37 22.28 -5.17
C SER A 37 -0.94 22.72 -5.81
N ASN A 38 -1.82 21.78 -6.15
CA ASN A 38 -3.07 22.10 -6.82
C ASN A 38 -4.12 22.61 -5.83
N ARG A 39 -4.47 23.89 -5.91
CA ARG A 39 -5.45 24.52 -4.99
C ARG A 39 -6.89 24.04 -5.20
N THR A 40 -7.21 23.46 -6.35
CA THR A 40 -8.56 22.96 -6.63
C THR A 40 -8.90 21.67 -5.92
N ASP A 41 -7.88 20.88 -5.54
CA ASP A 41 -8.10 19.61 -4.84
C ASP A 41 -8.23 19.90 -3.34
N PRO A 42 -9.41 19.74 -2.71
CA PRO A 42 -9.59 20.11 -1.30
C PRO A 42 -8.89 19.16 -0.34
N TYR A 43 -8.62 17.93 -0.79
CA TYR A 43 -7.99 16.88 0.00
C TYR A 43 -6.64 16.48 -0.58
N PHE A 44 -5.74 16.09 0.31
CA PHE A 44 -4.53 15.35 -0.01
C PHE A 44 -4.52 14.08 0.82
N THR A 45 -4.30 12.94 0.17
CA THR A 45 -4.29 11.62 0.82
C THR A 45 -3.05 10.86 0.44
N ILE A 46 -2.45 10.19 1.43
CA ILE A 46 -1.42 9.19 1.23
C ILE A 46 -1.99 7.85 1.69
N GLY A 47 -1.93 6.84 0.81
CA GLY A 47 -2.23 5.45 1.11
C GLY A 47 -0.95 4.65 1.25
N ILE A 48 -0.88 3.80 2.27
CA ILE A 48 0.24 2.90 2.54
C ILE A 48 -0.31 1.48 2.60
N LEU A 49 0.27 0.58 1.81
CA LEU A 49 -0.01 -0.84 1.84
C LEU A 49 1.24 -1.60 2.28
N LYS A 50 1.12 -2.36 3.37
CA LYS A 50 2.16 -3.26 3.85
C LYS A 50 1.63 -4.68 3.81
N MET A 51 2.38 -5.58 3.19
CA MET A 51 1.95 -6.97 3.07
C MET A 51 3.11 -7.95 3.08
N SER A 52 2.84 -9.18 3.50
CA SER A 52 3.82 -10.26 3.38
C SER A 52 3.91 -10.78 1.94
N MET A 53 5.12 -11.10 1.49
CA MET A 53 5.39 -11.79 0.21
C MET A 53 4.68 -11.20 -1.03
N PRO A 54 4.84 -9.91 -1.35
CA PRO A 54 4.18 -9.25 -2.49
C PRO A 54 4.55 -9.84 -3.83
N TYR A 55 5.71 -10.50 -3.93
CA TYR A 55 6.16 -11.17 -5.15
C TYR A 55 5.21 -12.30 -5.55
N TYR A 56 4.59 -13.03 -4.61
CA TYR A 56 3.59 -14.05 -4.95
C TYR A 56 2.34 -13.42 -5.55
N LEU A 57 1.86 -12.32 -4.96
CA LEU A 57 0.74 -11.57 -5.52
C LEU A 57 1.07 -11.06 -6.92
N GLN A 58 2.23 -10.44 -7.09
CA GLN A 58 2.68 -9.94 -8.39
C GLN A 58 2.78 -11.06 -9.43
N SER A 59 3.39 -12.21 -9.10
CA SER A 59 3.48 -13.36 -10.01
C SER A 59 2.12 -13.92 -10.38
N LYS A 60 1.20 -14.05 -9.42
CA LYS A 60 -0.18 -14.51 -9.67
C LYS A 60 -0.93 -13.57 -10.61
N ILE A 61 -0.80 -12.26 -10.39
CA ILE A 61 -1.38 -11.23 -11.25
C ILE A 61 -0.78 -11.26 -12.66
N LEU A 62 0.55 -11.32 -12.77
CA LEU A 62 1.25 -11.34 -14.06
C LEU A 62 0.88 -12.56 -14.89
N TYR A 63 0.77 -13.74 -14.27
CA TYR A 63 0.34 -14.95 -14.94
C TYR A 63 -1.05 -14.79 -15.59
N GLU A 64 -2.04 -14.29 -14.84
CA GLU A 64 -3.37 -14.03 -15.40
C GLU A 64 -3.37 -12.95 -16.46
N ARG A 65 -2.58 -11.89 -16.29
CA ARG A 65 -2.42 -10.83 -17.29
C ARG A 65 -1.92 -11.40 -18.61
N SER A 66 -0.86 -12.21 -18.57
CA SER A 66 -0.31 -12.86 -19.75
C SER A 66 -1.31 -13.81 -20.40
N ARG A 67 -2.02 -14.61 -19.60
CA ARG A 67 -3.03 -15.56 -20.12
C ARG A 67 -4.19 -14.86 -20.83
N ARG A 68 -4.61 -13.69 -20.33
CA ARG A 68 -5.73 -12.91 -20.86
C ARG A 68 -5.32 -11.84 -21.87
N ASN A 69 -4.02 -11.68 -22.14
CA ASN A 69 -3.44 -10.58 -22.91
C ASN A 69 -3.90 -9.18 -22.42
N PHE A 70 -3.99 -9.01 -21.09
CA PHE A 70 -4.42 -7.76 -20.48
C PHE A 70 -3.22 -6.83 -20.21
N HIS A 71 -3.04 -5.85 -21.08
CA HIS A 71 -1.92 -4.90 -21.02
C HIS A 71 -2.27 -3.57 -20.33
N ASP A 72 -3.55 -3.28 -20.16
CA ASP A 72 -3.99 -2.02 -19.58
C ASP A 72 -3.76 -1.93 -18.07
N GLU A 73 -3.70 -0.70 -17.58
CA GLU A 73 -3.79 -0.40 -16.16
C GLU A 73 -5.25 -0.53 -15.71
N ILE A 74 -5.51 -1.27 -14.62
CA ILE A 74 -6.86 -1.37 -14.07
C ILE A 74 -7.20 -0.05 -13.38
N LYS A 75 -8.27 0.61 -13.84
CA LYS A 75 -8.88 1.76 -13.18
C LYS A 75 -10.35 1.48 -12.97
N PHE A 76 -10.87 1.82 -11.79
CA PHE A 76 -12.28 1.59 -11.46
C PHE A 76 -13.23 2.26 -12.46
N ASN A 77 -12.88 3.45 -12.96
CA ASN A 77 -13.65 4.16 -13.99
C ASN A 77 -13.56 3.55 -15.40
N LYS A 78 -12.67 2.57 -15.61
CA LYS A 78 -12.50 1.83 -16.87
C LYS A 78 -13.01 0.39 -16.77
N ILE A 79 -13.68 0.02 -15.67
CA ILE A 79 -14.29 -1.31 -15.54
C ILE A 79 -15.43 -1.43 -16.54
N SER A 80 -15.45 -2.54 -17.27
CA SER A 80 -16.46 -2.90 -18.26
C SER A 80 -16.70 -4.41 -18.24
N GLU A 81 -17.73 -4.88 -18.91
CA GLU A 81 -18.05 -6.31 -19.03
C GLU A 81 -16.86 -7.14 -19.56
N LYS A 82 -16.01 -6.54 -20.40
CA LYS A 82 -14.84 -7.21 -20.99
C LYS A 82 -13.69 -7.46 -20.00
N ASN A 83 -13.60 -6.67 -18.93
CA ASN A 83 -12.47 -6.73 -17.98
C ASN A 83 -12.89 -7.02 -16.53
N ILE A 84 -14.19 -7.09 -16.26
CA ILE A 84 -14.72 -7.30 -14.91
C ILE A 84 -14.22 -8.59 -14.27
N GLU A 85 -14.12 -9.67 -15.04
CA GLU A 85 -13.62 -10.96 -14.55
C GLU A 85 -12.15 -10.91 -14.16
N PHE A 86 -11.35 -10.10 -14.86
CA PHE A 86 -9.96 -9.88 -14.49
C PHE A 86 -9.88 -8.97 -13.25
N ALA A 87 -10.67 -7.91 -13.17
CA ALA A 87 -10.72 -7.04 -12.00
C ALA A 87 -11.12 -7.80 -10.71
N LYS A 88 -12.14 -8.65 -10.79
CA LYS A 88 -12.53 -9.56 -9.68
C LYS A 88 -11.37 -10.45 -9.26
N PHE A 89 -10.72 -11.11 -10.22
CA PHE A 89 -9.56 -11.95 -9.94
C PHE A 89 -8.44 -11.19 -9.18
N ILE A 90 -8.15 -9.94 -9.54
CA ILE A 90 -7.15 -9.13 -8.84
C ILE A 90 -7.57 -8.84 -7.41
N ILE A 91 -8.83 -8.45 -7.20
CA ILE A 91 -9.38 -8.16 -5.88
C ILE A 91 -9.36 -9.42 -5.00
N ASP A 92 -9.79 -10.56 -5.53
CA ASP A 92 -9.79 -11.84 -4.82
C ASP A 92 -8.34 -12.25 -4.48
N SER A 93 -7.43 -12.13 -5.45
CA SER A 93 -6.00 -12.42 -5.24
C SER A 93 -5.38 -11.53 -4.16
N LEU A 94 -5.80 -10.26 -4.06
CA LEU A 94 -5.34 -9.35 -3.01
C LEU A 94 -5.84 -9.81 -1.63
N PHE A 95 -7.11 -10.20 -1.52
CA PHE A 95 -7.69 -10.66 -0.25
C PHE A 95 -7.20 -12.02 0.21
N GLU A 96 -6.73 -12.88 -0.69
CA GLU A 96 -6.05 -14.13 -0.33
C GLU A 96 -4.68 -13.91 0.34
N VAL A 97 -4.06 -12.73 0.17
CA VAL A 97 -2.75 -12.46 0.76
C VAL A 97 -2.86 -12.39 2.28
N ARG A 98 -2.06 -13.21 2.97
CA ARG A 98 -1.95 -13.16 4.42
C ARG A 98 -1.21 -11.91 4.88
N SER A 99 -1.66 -11.34 6.00
CA SER A 99 -1.02 -10.21 6.66
C SER A 99 -0.92 -8.97 5.77
N ILE A 100 -2.06 -8.54 5.23
CA ILE A 100 -2.22 -7.27 4.52
C ILE A 100 -2.67 -6.18 5.50
N TYR A 101 -1.96 -5.06 5.49
CA TYR A 101 -2.25 -3.89 6.32
C TYR A 101 -2.33 -2.67 5.44
N PHE A 102 -3.47 -2.00 5.47
CA PHE A 102 -3.69 -0.75 4.77
C PHE A 102 -3.81 0.39 5.79
N TYR A 103 -3.05 1.45 5.56
CA TYR A 103 -3.11 2.68 6.32
C TYR A 103 -3.37 3.82 5.35
N SER A 104 -4.19 4.77 5.72
CA SER A 104 -4.36 6.00 4.96
C SER A 104 -4.32 7.20 5.87
N TYR A 105 -3.73 8.28 5.36
CA TYR A 105 -3.74 9.58 6.00
C TYR A 105 -4.30 10.59 5.01
N THR A 106 -5.43 11.19 5.38
CA THR A 106 -6.11 12.22 4.58
C THR A 106 -6.12 13.52 5.37
N THR A 107 -5.76 14.62 4.70
CA THR A 107 -5.85 15.96 5.25
C THR A 107 -6.62 16.89 4.32
N HIS A 108 -7.43 17.77 4.90
CA HIS A 108 -8.09 18.84 4.16
C HIS A 108 -7.16 20.05 4.07
N LYS A 109 -7.00 20.63 2.88
CA LYS A 109 -6.05 21.73 2.66
C LYS A 109 -6.43 23.03 3.35
N MET A 110 -7.71 23.25 3.62
CA MET A 110 -8.16 24.38 4.42
C MET A 110 -8.15 24.09 5.93
N SER A 111 -7.72 22.91 6.35
CA SER A 111 -7.56 22.64 7.78
C SER A 111 -6.46 23.51 8.36
N ARG A 112 -6.66 23.95 9.61
CA ARG A 112 -5.66 24.75 10.35
C ARG A 112 -4.29 24.07 10.41
N TYR A 113 -4.28 22.74 10.53
CA TYR A 113 -3.06 21.95 10.53
C TYR A 113 -2.33 22.05 9.18
N PHE A 114 -3.05 21.87 8.07
CA PHE A 114 -2.44 21.93 6.74
C PHE A 114 -1.86 23.33 6.45
N GLN A 115 -2.67 24.37 6.66
CA GLN A 115 -2.25 25.76 6.40
C GLN A 115 -1.03 26.19 7.23
N ARG A 116 -0.86 25.64 8.44
CA ARG A 116 0.26 25.98 9.31
C ARG A 116 1.57 25.28 8.94
N ASN A 117 1.50 24.08 8.37
CA ASN A 117 2.68 23.22 8.17
C ASN A 117 3.09 23.05 6.70
N PHE A 118 2.17 23.29 5.75
CA PHE A 118 2.36 22.93 4.33
C PHE A 118 1.96 24.04 3.33
N SER A 119 1.54 25.23 3.80
CA SER A 119 1.10 26.34 2.95
C SER A 119 2.07 27.52 2.93
#